data_AF-A0A497EQL6-F1
#
_entry.id   AF-A0A497EQL6-F1
#
_cell.length_a   1.000
_cell.length_b   1.000
_cell.length_c   1.000
_cell.angle_alpha   90.00
_cell.angle_beta   90.00
_cell.angle_gamma   90.00
#
_symmetry.space_group_name_H-M   'P 1'
#
loop_
_entity.id
_entity.type
_entity.pdbx_description
1 polymer ?
#
loop_
_entity_poly.entity_id
_entity_poly.type
_entity_poly.pdbx_seq_one_letter_code
_entity_poly.pdbx_strand_id
1 'polypeptide(L)'
;MVKESTLVNLLDSYLSGSRLDCAEAIYMWARGIPGEYASSALRVRYGSGVVYNEVVRDLRKIKVSKPTDRTEDTKFRIDRIILDFFEEKCLPLILDKMVDGFKSVMAKTKKLMIALARSGLLRGGNSVDWNTLWILYRAVFNEELTDFEKNLAIRELLKINVIEYIVEGRVHFPPYIDAIRQEISNLANMPKIEVPDLKEEEEKSWWKANRETLLKQHFI
;
A
#
# COMPACT_ATOMS: atom_id res chain seq x y z
N MET A 1 16.97 -12.84 24.65
CA MET A 1 16.62 -11.42 24.43
C MET A 1 17.73 -10.80 23.60
N VAL A 2 17.45 -9.67 22.96
CA VAL A 2 18.34 -9.00 22.01
C VAL A 2 18.64 -7.59 22.52
N LYS A 3 19.86 -7.08 22.26
CA LYS A 3 20.16 -5.66 22.46
C LYS A 3 19.58 -4.83 21.33
N GLU A 4 19.23 -3.59 21.61
CA GLU A 4 18.80 -2.65 20.58
C GLU A 4 19.82 -2.54 19.43
N SER A 5 21.10 -2.40 19.78
CA SER A 5 22.18 -2.30 18.78
C SER A 5 22.26 -3.51 17.85
N THR A 6 21.96 -4.72 18.34
CA THR A 6 21.99 -5.93 17.51
C THR A 6 20.85 -5.92 16.49
N LEU A 7 19.67 -5.43 16.88
CA LEU A 7 18.54 -5.26 15.97
C LEU A 7 18.83 -4.18 14.92
N VAL A 8 19.33 -3.02 15.35
CA VAL A 8 19.68 -1.91 14.44
C VAL A 8 20.76 -2.35 13.45
N ASN A 9 21.79 -3.06 13.90
CA ASN A 9 22.82 -3.60 13.00
C ASN A 9 22.24 -4.58 11.95
N LEU A 10 21.23 -5.36 12.29
CA LEU A 10 20.53 -6.22 11.32
C LEU A 10 19.83 -5.37 10.26
N LEU A 11 19.10 -4.34 10.68
CA LEU A 11 18.38 -3.43 9.78
C LEU A 11 19.34 -2.66 8.85
N ASP A 12 20.43 -2.13 9.41
CA ASP A 12 21.49 -1.47 8.64
C ASP A 12 22.16 -2.41 7.64
N SER A 13 22.33 -3.69 7.99
CA SER A 13 22.92 -4.67 7.07
C SER A 13 22.03 -4.91 5.84
N TYR A 14 20.71 -4.82 5.99
CA TYR A 14 19.79 -4.92 4.85
C TYR A 14 19.93 -3.71 3.93
N LEU A 15 19.95 -2.49 4.46
CA LEU A 15 20.11 -1.29 3.64
C LEU A 15 21.48 -1.23 2.96
N SER A 16 22.55 -1.48 3.71
CA SER A 16 23.92 -1.49 3.19
C SER A 16 24.11 -2.56 2.11
N GLY A 17 23.39 -3.68 2.22
CA GLY A 17 23.36 -4.75 1.22
C GLY A 17 22.41 -4.52 0.05
N SER A 18 21.77 -3.34 -0.08
CA SER A 18 20.72 -3.05 -1.07
C SER A 18 19.53 -4.02 -1.02
N ARG A 19 19.25 -4.58 0.15
CA ARG A 19 18.15 -5.52 0.43
C ARG A 19 16.92 -4.79 0.96
N LEU A 20 16.39 -3.87 0.15
CA LEU A 20 15.15 -3.14 0.49
C LEU A 20 13.96 -4.10 0.62
N ASP A 21 14.00 -5.24 -0.08
CA ASP A 21 13.07 -6.35 0.08
C ASP A 21 13.01 -6.87 1.53
N CYS A 22 14.17 -7.08 2.16
CA CYS A 22 14.26 -7.49 3.56
C CYS A 22 13.78 -6.39 4.51
N ALA A 23 14.18 -5.14 4.26
CA ALA A 23 13.79 -4.00 5.07
C ALA A 23 12.26 -3.78 5.06
N GLU A 24 11.62 -4.00 3.92
CA GLU A 24 10.16 -3.95 3.82
C GLU A 24 9.49 -5.18 4.45
N ALA A 25 10.06 -6.38 4.28
CA ALA A 25 9.54 -7.58 4.91
C ALA A 25 9.56 -7.52 6.45
N ILE A 26 10.63 -6.99 7.04
CA ILE A 26 10.74 -6.82 8.50
C ILE A 26 9.77 -5.77 9.02
N TYR A 27 9.53 -4.71 8.25
CA TYR A 27 8.50 -3.71 8.54
C TYR A 27 7.09 -4.34 8.53
N MET A 28 6.76 -5.12 7.50
CA MET A 28 5.47 -5.84 7.43
C MET A 28 5.27 -6.80 8.60
N TRP A 29 6.33 -7.54 8.98
CA TRP A 29 6.32 -8.40 10.16
C TRP A 29 6.10 -7.60 11.45
N ALA A 30 6.78 -6.47 11.62
CA ALA A 30 6.64 -5.60 12.78
C ALA A 30 5.22 -5.02 12.91
N ARG A 31 4.57 -4.72 11.77
CA ARG A 31 3.17 -4.29 11.67
C ARG A 31 2.16 -5.40 11.98
N GLY A 32 2.61 -6.66 12.05
CA GLY A 32 1.74 -7.81 12.31
C GLY A 32 0.97 -8.29 11.08
N ILE A 33 1.45 -7.99 9.87
CA ILE A 33 0.83 -8.47 8.63
C ILE A 33 1.05 -10.00 8.54
N PRO A 34 0.01 -10.82 8.28
CA PRO A 34 0.18 -12.26 8.11
C PRO A 34 1.14 -12.60 6.98
N GLY A 35 1.95 -13.64 7.20
CA GLY A 35 3.12 -13.94 6.36
C GLY A 35 2.76 -14.29 4.92
N GLU A 36 1.61 -14.90 4.69
CA GLU A 36 1.09 -15.23 3.36
C GLU A 36 0.80 -13.97 2.52
N TYR A 37 0.22 -12.94 3.12
CA TYR A 37 -0.10 -11.69 2.44
C TYR A 37 1.16 -10.86 2.21
N ALA A 38 2.06 -10.79 3.20
CA ALA A 38 3.35 -10.14 3.06
C ALA A 38 4.19 -10.79 1.95
N SER A 39 4.28 -12.13 1.95
CA SER A 39 5.03 -12.89 0.93
C SER A 39 4.45 -12.68 -0.48
N SER A 40 3.12 -12.59 -0.61
CA SER A 40 2.46 -12.30 -1.89
C SER A 40 2.81 -10.91 -2.40
N ALA A 41 2.72 -9.88 -1.55
CA ALA A 41 3.07 -8.51 -1.91
C ALA A 41 4.56 -8.37 -2.29
N LEU A 42 5.47 -8.97 -1.50
CA LEU A 42 6.91 -8.96 -1.77
C LEU A 42 7.26 -9.65 -3.08
N ARG A 43 6.57 -10.75 -3.42
CA ARG A 43 6.74 -11.42 -4.73
C ARG A 43 6.40 -10.49 -5.88
N VAL A 44 5.34 -9.68 -5.76
CA VAL A 44 4.96 -8.73 -6.81
C VAL A 44 5.98 -7.59 -6.93
N ARG A 45 6.48 -7.08 -5.80
CA ARG A 45 7.40 -5.92 -5.74
C ARG A 45 8.84 -6.23 -6.12
N TYR A 46 9.35 -7.36 -5.65
CA TYR A 46 10.77 -7.72 -5.70
C TYR A 46 11.03 -9.06 -6.42
N GLY A 47 9.98 -9.75 -6.87
CA GLY A 47 10.10 -11.04 -7.56
C GLY A 47 10.26 -12.25 -6.63
N SER A 48 10.39 -12.05 -5.31
CA SER A 48 10.54 -13.14 -4.35
C SER A 48 9.67 -12.94 -3.11
N GLY A 49 8.83 -13.94 -2.81
CA GLY A 49 8.07 -13.99 -1.55
C GLY A 49 8.82 -14.70 -0.42
N VAL A 50 9.93 -15.38 -0.71
CA VAL A 50 10.71 -16.15 0.28
C VAL A 50 11.38 -15.24 1.30
N VAL A 51 11.62 -13.97 0.92
CA VAL A 51 12.26 -12.93 1.73
C VAL A 51 11.61 -12.76 3.10
N TYR A 52 10.28 -12.88 3.20
CA TYR A 52 9.58 -12.80 4.48
C TYR A 52 10.06 -13.88 5.46
N ASN A 53 10.20 -15.11 4.99
CA ASN A 53 10.70 -16.22 5.81
C ASN A 53 12.19 -16.07 6.14
N GLU A 54 12.98 -15.46 5.25
CA GLU A 54 14.39 -15.13 5.52
C GLU A 54 14.50 -14.18 6.71
N VAL A 55 13.74 -13.09 6.69
CA VAL A 55 13.70 -12.10 7.77
C VAL A 55 13.22 -12.72 9.08
N VAL A 56 12.15 -13.51 9.07
CA VAL A 56 11.67 -14.20 10.28
C VAL A 56 12.75 -15.12 10.85
N ARG A 57 13.52 -15.80 10.00
CA ARG A 57 14.65 -16.63 10.42
C ARG A 57 15.79 -15.79 11.00
N ASP A 58 16.10 -14.64 10.41
CA ASP A 58 17.15 -13.74 10.92
C ASP A 58 16.77 -13.16 12.29
N LEU A 59 15.51 -12.74 12.47
CA LEU A 59 14.96 -12.32 13.77
C LEU A 59 15.11 -13.43 14.82
N ARG A 60 14.80 -14.69 14.46
CA ARG A 60 14.99 -15.84 15.37
C ARG A 60 16.45 -16.06 15.75
N LYS A 61 17.41 -15.86 14.84
CA LYS A 61 18.85 -15.98 15.14
C LYS A 61 19.29 -14.98 16.20
N ILE A 62 18.73 -13.77 16.18
CA ILE A 62 18.96 -12.74 17.20
C ILE A 62 18.02 -12.87 18.40
N LYS A 63 17.30 -13.99 18.54
CA LYS A 63 16.38 -14.29 19.66
C LYS A 63 15.19 -13.32 19.78
N VAL A 64 14.72 -12.79 18.65
CA VAL A 64 13.45 -12.08 18.51
C VAL A 64 12.40 -13.03 17.97
N SER A 65 11.25 -13.11 18.65
CA SER A 65 10.19 -14.05 18.30
C SER A 65 8.88 -13.36 17.91
N LYS A 66 8.58 -12.22 18.52
CA LYS A 66 7.35 -11.46 18.32
C LYS A 66 7.64 -9.97 18.19
N PRO A 67 6.83 -9.21 17.43
CA PRO A 67 7.00 -7.76 17.30
C PRO A 67 6.92 -7.04 18.65
N THR A 68 6.13 -7.58 19.58
CA THR A 68 5.91 -7.02 20.92
C THR A 68 7.03 -7.35 21.92
N ASP A 69 8.03 -8.13 21.52
CA ASP A 69 9.19 -8.41 22.38
C ASP A 69 9.89 -7.10 22.76
N ARG A 70 10.70 -7.13 23.83
CA ARG A 70 11.47 -5.96 24.29
C ARG A 70 12.96 -6.23 24.28
N THR A 71 13.73 -5.19 24.01
CA THR A 71 15.20 -5.23 24.09
C THR A 71 15.65 -5.52 25.53
N GLU A 72 16.83 -6.12 25.67
CA GLU A 72 17.36 -6.49 26.98
C GLU A 72 17.89 -5.28 27.76
N ASP A 73 18.46 -4.31 27.05
CA ASP A 73 19.17 -3.15 27.58
C ASP A 73 18.27 -1.93 27.75
N THR A 74 17.55 -1.52 26.70
CA THR A 74 16.72 -0.30 26.72
C THR A 74 15.25 -0.55 27.08
N LYS A 75 14.82 -1.82 27.07
CA LYS A 75 13.42 -2.25 27.28
C LYS A 75 12.43 -1.67 26.26
N PHE A 76 12.90 -1.08 25.16
CA PHE A 76 12.06 -0.64 24.05
C PHE A 76 11.45 -1.83 23.32
N ARG A 77 10.27 -1.61 22.73
CA ARG A 77 9.61 -2.65 21.93
C ARG A 77 10.30 -2.79 20.57
N ILE A 78 10.45 -4.03 20.13
CA ILE A 78 11.10 -4.37 18.86
C ILE A 78 10.37 -3.77 17.67
N ASP A 79 9.04 -3.85 17.63
CA ASP A 79 8.25 -3.26 16.57
C ASP A 79 8.47 -1.75 16.43
N ARG A 80 8.53 -1.01 17.53
CA ARG A 80 8.81 0.44 17.51
C ARG A 80 10.17 0.75 16.90
N ILE A 81 11.22 0.05 17.30
CA ILE A 81 12.56 0.25 16.74
C ILE A 81 12.56 -0.01 15.23
N ILE A 82 11.88 -1.07 14.77
CA ILE A 82 11.80 -1.39 13.33
C ILE A 82 11.01 -0.32 12.57
N LEU A 83 9.86 0.11 13.11
CA LEU A 83 9.02 1.12 12.47
C LEU A 83 9.73 2.47 12.37
N ASP A 84 10.35 2.92 13.46
CA ASP A 84 11.09 4.19 13.50
C ASP A 84 12.27 4.16 12.53
N PHE A 85 13.03 3.05 12.51
CA PHE A 85 14.11 2.86 11.54
C PHE A 85 13.59 2.87 10.09
N PHE A 86 12.48 2.19 9.83
CA PHE A 86 11.90 2.14 8.49
C PHE A 86 11.44 3.52 8.03
N GLU A 87 10.76 4.28 8.87
CA GLU A 87 10.34 5.65 8.58
C GLU A 87 11.53 6.59 8.33
N GLU A 88 12.61 6.47 9.11
CA GLU A 88 13.78 7.34 8.96
C GLU A 88 14.63 6.98 7.74
N LYS A 89 14.90 5.69 7.51
CA LYS A 89 15.92 5.23 6.55
C LYS A 89 15.37 4.62 5.28
N CYS A 90 14.27 3.88 5.38
CA CYS A 90 13.73 3.10 4.26
C CYS A 90 12.67 3.87 3.49
N LEU A 91 11.83 4.63 4.20
CA LEU A 91 10.70 5.31 3.62
C LEU A 91 11.11 6.26 2.49
N PRO A 92 12.15 7.13 2.61
CA PRO A 92 12.58 7.97 1.49
C PRO A 92 12.86 7.19 0.20
N LEU A 93 13.53 6.03 0.31
CA LEU A 93 13.84 5.17 -0.83
C LEU A 93 12.59 4.53 -1.45
N ILE A 94 11.62 4.17 -0.61
CA ILE A 94 10.33 3.68 -1.07
C ILE A 94 9.58 4.80 -1.79
N LEU A 95 9.50 6.00 -1.21
CA LEU A 95 8.83 7.15 -1.82
C LEU A 95 9.41 7.46 -3.22
N ASP A 96 10.74 7.49 -3.35
CA ASP A 96 11.41 7.70 -4.63
C ASP A 96 11.02 6.62 -5.66
N LYS A 97 11.02 5.34 -5.25
CA LYS A 97 10.58 4.22 -6.09
C LYS A 97 9.11 4.34 -6.48
N MET A 98 8.25 4.85 -5.60
CA MET A 98 6.83 5.07 -5.89
C MET A 98 6.65 6.16 -6.93
N VAL A 99 7.36 7.29 -6.79
CA VAL A 99 7.31 8.41 -7.74
C VAL A 99 7.82 7.99 -9.12
N ASP A 100 8.94 7.27 -9.18
CA ASP A 100 9.48 6.76 -10.43
C ASP A 100 8.60 5.67 -11.04
N GLY A 101 8.09 4.76 -10.21
CA GLY A 101 7.14 3.74 -10.61
C GLY A 101 5.87 4.35 -11.20
N PHE A 102 5.35 5.43 -10.62
CA PHE A 102 4.17 6.14 -11.10
C PHE A 102 4.33 6.62 -12.54
N LYS A 103 5.53 7.01 -12.99
CA LYS A 103 5.74 7.40 -14.39
C LYS A 103 5.43 6.24 -15.35
N SER A 104 5.78 5.02 -14.95
CA SER A 104 5.72 3.80 -15.77
C SER A 104 4.39 3.05 -15.77
N VAL A 105 3.49 3.30 -14.82
CA VAL A 105 2.20 2.59 -14.77
C VAL A 105 1.26 3.02 -15.90
N MET A 106 0.36 2.13 -16.32
CA MET A 106 -0.57 2.40 -17.42
C MET A 106 -1.56 3.51 -17.07
N ALA A 107 -2.12 4.17 -18.08
CA ALA A 107 -3.07 5.27 -17.90
C ALA A 107 -4.28 4.90 -17.04
N LYS A 108 -4.80 3.67 -17.17
CA LYS A 108 -5.94 3.18 -16.38
C LYS A 108 -5.59 3.04 -14.89
N THR A 109 -4.38 2.60 -14.56
CA THR A 109 -3.89 2.55 -13.18
C THR A 109 -3.75 3.95 -12.58
N LYS A 110 -3.21 4.91 -13.35
CA LYS A 110 -3.13 6.33 -12.93
C LYS A 110 -4.51 6.89 -12.64
N LYS A 111 -5.47 6.64 -13.54
CA LYS A 111 -6.89 7.01 -13.35
C LYS A 111 -7.46 6.46 -12.05
N LEU A 112 -7.26 5.16 -11.76
CA LEU A 112 -7.69 4.56 -10.50
C LEU A 112 -7.07 5.25 -9.26
N MET A 113 -5.75 5.49 -9.27
CA MET A 113 -5.07 6.19 -8.17
C MET A 113 -5.66 7.59 -7.94
N ILE A 114 -5.88 8.33 -9.03
CA ILE A 114 -6.46 9.67 -8.98
C ILE A 114 -7.88 9.62 -8.39
N ALA A 115 -8.70 8.66 -8.81
CA ALA A 115 -10.05 8.51 -8.28
C ALA A 115 -10.03 8.21 -6.77
N LEU A 116 -9.15 7.31 -6.31
CA LEU A 116 -8.99 6.99 -4.89
C LEU A 116 -8.46 8.17 -4.07
N ALA A 117 -7.54 8.97 -4.62
CA ALA A 117 -7.02 10.16 -3.95
C ALA A 117 -8.11 11.24 -3.81
N ARG A 118 -8.86 11.52 -4.88
CA ARG A 118 -9.91 12.57 -4.89
C ARG A 118 -11.11 12.21 -4.02
N SER A 119 -11.43 10.93 -3.90
CA SER A 119 -12.47 10.42 -3.02
C SER A 119 -12.09 10.39 -1.54
N GLY A 120 -10.80 10.60 -1.22
CA GLY A 120 -10.28 10.45 0.13
C GLY A 120 -10.14 9.00 0.58
N LEU A 121 -10.32 8.02 -0.31
CA LEU A 121 -10.17 6.60 0.01
C LEU A 121 -8.71 6.15 0.03
N LEU A 122 -7.83 6.82 -0.71
CA LEU A 122 -6.38 6.61 -0.64
C LEU A 122 -5.81 7.28 0.62
N ARG A 123 -5.90 6.57 1.75
CA ARG A 123 -5.52 7.06 3.08
C ARG A 123 -4.67 6.04 3.84
N GLY A 124 -3.70 6.53 4.62
CA GLY A 124 -2.77 5.72 5.40
C GLY A 124 -3.47 4.74 6.34
N GLY A 125 -3.12 3.45 6.23
CA GLY A 125 -3.64 2.39 7.08
C GLY A 125 -5.11 2.04 6.84
N ASN A 126 -5.74 2.66 5.83
CA ASN A 126 -7.10 2.34 5.43
C ASN A 126 -7.13 1.10 4.51
N SER A 127 -8.31 0.50 4.37
CA SER A 127 -8.57 -0.49 3.33
C SER A 127 -9.87 -0.21 2.59
N VAL A 128 -9.91 -0.64 1.34
CA VAL A 128 -11.05 -0.44 0.44
C VAL A 128 -11.44 -1.78 -0.17
N ASP A 129 -12.74 -2.04 -0.23
CA ASP A 129 -13.28 -3.24 -0.87
C ASP A 129 -12.97 -3.26 -2.38
N TRP A 130 -12.68 -4.44 -2.91
CA TRP A 130 -12.33 -4.65 -4.32
C TRP A 130 -13.39 -4.09 -5.27
N ASN A 131 -14.68 -4.29 -4.99
CA ASN A 131 -15.76 -3.81 -5.86
C ASN A 131 -15.86 -2.28 -5.80
N THR A 132 -15.64 -1.70 -4.62
CA THR A 132 -15.64 -0.23 -4.44
C THR A 132 -14.62 0.45 -5.34
N LEU A 133 -13.43 -0.14 -5.54
CA LEU A 133 -12.41 0.41 -6.45
C LEU A 133 -12.94 0.59 -7.88
N TRP A 134 -13.67 -0.41 -8.38
CA TRP A 134 -14.12 -0.44 -9.77
C TRP A 134 -15.40 0.35 -9.98
N ILE A 135 -16.29 0.37 -8.98
CA ILE A 135 -17.46 1.25 -8.97
C ILE A 135 -17.00 2.70 -9.01
N LEU A 136 -16.01 3.06 -8.18
CA LEU A 136 -15.40 4.38 -8.20
C LEU A 136 -14.78 4.72 -9.55
N TYR A 137 -13.97 3.81 -10.11
CA TYR A 137 -13.35 4.02 -11.43
C TYR A 137 -14.41 4.29 -12.51
N ARG A 138 -15.44 3.46 -12.56
CA ARG A 138 -16.53 3.59 -13.53
C ARG A 138 -17.32 4.89 -13.34
N ALA A 139 -17.62 5.26 -12.09
CA ALA A 139 -18.36 6.50 -11.80
C ALA A 139 -17.60 7.75 -12.23
N VAL A 140 -16.26 7.75 -12.09
CA VAL A 140 -15.42 8.91 -12.42
C VAL A 140 -15.12 9.01 -13.91
N PHE A 141 -14.84 7.90 -14.59
CA PHE A 141 -14.34 7.93 -15.97
C PHE A 141 -15.35 7.42 -17.00
N ASN A 142 -16.52 6.94 -16.56
CA ASN A 142 -17.53 6.30 -17.42
C ASN A 142 -16.93 5.17 -18.30
N GLU A 143 -15.95 4.46 -17.75
CA GLU A 143 -15.22 3.38 -18.39
C GLU A 143 -15.39 2.09 -17.59
N GLU A 144 -15.58 0.97 -18.28
CA GLU A 144 -15.62 -0.35 -17.67
C GLU A 144 -14.34 -1.11 -18.01
N LEU A 145 -13.64 -1.56 -16.98
CA LEU A 145 -12.40 -2.34 -17.14
C LEU A 145 -12.72 -3.82 -17.26
N THR A 146 -12.01 -4.51 -18.15
CA THR A 146 -12.02 -5.98 -18.18
C THR A 146 -11.35 -6.54 -16.93
N ASP A 147 -11.62 -7.79 -16.57
CA ASP A 147 -10.98 -8.40 -15.39
C ASP A 147 -9.45 -8.52 -15.55
N PHE A 148 -8.97 -8.68 -16.78
CA PHE A 148 -7.53 -8.60 -17.06
C PHE A 148 -6.94 -7.23 -16.70
N GLU A 149 -7.62 -6.15 -17.09
CA GLU A 149 -7.18 -4.78 -16.79
C GLU A 149 -7.25 -4.44 -15.32
N LYS A 150 -8.30 -4.90 -14.62
CA LYS A 150 -8.43 -4.77 -13.16
C LYS A 150 -7.24 -5.43 -12.46
N ASN A 151 -6.95 -6.69 -12.82
CA ASN A 151 -5.83 -7.44 -12.24
C ASN A 151 -4.48 -6.80 -12.55
N LEU A 152 -4.30 -6.28 -13.77
CA LEU A 152 -3.08 -5.57 -14.17
C LEU A 152 -2.91 -4.28 -13.35
N ALA A 153 -3.96 -3.48 -13.20
CA ALA A 153 -3.90 -2.24 -12.43
C ALA A 153 -3.55 -2.50 -10.97
N ILE A 154 -4.18 -3.48 -10.33
CA ILE A 154 -3.85 -3.87 -8.95
C ILE A 154 -2.42 -4.35 -8.83
N ARG A 155 -1.94 -5.15 -9.78
CA ARG A 155 -0.56 -5.64 -9.77
C ARG A 155 0.43 -4.49 -9.91
N GLU A 156 0.15 -3.50 -10.76
CA GLU A 156 0.97 -2.30 -10.87
C GLU A 156 1.00 -1.52 -9.55
N LEU A 157 -0.16 -1.27 -8.92
CA LEU A 157 -0.24 -0.57 -7.64
C LEU A 157 0.47 -1.29 -6.50
N LEU A 158 0.41 -2.62 -6.46
CA LEU A 158 1.21 -3.44 -5.53
C LEU A 158 2.70 -3.27 -5.81
N LYS A 159 3.11 -3.33 -7.08
CA LYS A 159 4.51 -3.24 -7.51
C LYS A 159 5.16 -1.91 -7.14
N ILE A 160 4.39 -0.83 -7.23
CA ILE A 160 4.82 0.53 -6.87
C ILE A 160 4.42 0.93 -5.45
N ASN A 161 4.22 -0.02 -4.54
CA ASN A 161 4.00 0.22 -3.11
C ASN A 161 2.78 1.12 -2.75
N VAL A 162 1.85 1.38 -3.68
CA VAL A 162 0.61 2.13 -3.41
C VAL A 162 -0.36 1.27 -2.62
N ILE A 163 -0.50 0.01 -3.03
CA ILE A 163 -1.21 -1.02 -2.25
C ILE A 163 -0.15 -1.77 -1.44
N GLU A 164 -0.38 -1.94 -0.14
CA GLU A 164 0.50 -2.67 0.78
C GLU A 164 0.29 -4.18 0.67
N TYR A 165 -0.95 -4.65 0.70
CA TYR A 165 -1.32 -6.06 0.53
C TYR A 165 -2.83 -6.17 0.26
N ILE A 166 -3.29 -7.39 -0.03
CA ILE A 166 -4.69 -7.71 -0.29
C ILE A 166 -5.07 -8.90 0.57
N VAL A 167 -6.19 -8.80 1.28
CA VAL A 167 -6.76 -9.85 2.11
C VAL A 167 -8.26 -9.86 1.94
N GLU A 168 -8.86 -11.04 1.72
CA GLU A 168 -10.31 -11.23 1.74
C GLU A 168 -11.11 -10.23 0.88
N GLY A 169 -10.61 -9.93 -0.34
CA GLY A 169 -11.28 -8.98 -1.24
C GLY A 169 -11.09 -7.51 -0.86
N ARG A 170 -10.24 -7.18 0.11
CA ARG A 170 -9.90 -5.82 0.50
C ARG A 170 -8.47 -5.46 0.13
N VAL A 171 -8.32 -4.24 -0.35
CA VAL A 171 -7.05 -3.62 -0.72
C VAL A 171 -6.60 -2.73 0.43
N HIS A 172 -5.43 -3.02 1.01
CA HIS A 172 -4.89 -2.28 2.15
C HIS A 172 -3.81 -1.30 1.69
N PHE A 173 -3.86 -0.06 2.18
CA PHE A 173 -2.86 0.96 1.88
C PHE A 173 -1.86 1.10 3.03
N PRO A 174 -0.57 1.35 2.72
CA PRO A 174 0.42 1.51 3.77
C PRO A 174 0.16 2.79 4.56
N PRO A 175 0.48 2.84 5.86
CA PRO A 175 0.35 4.05 6.70
C PRO A 175 0.99 5.29 6.09
N TYR A 176 2.10 5.14 5.38
CA TYR A 176 2.85 6.23 4.77
C TYR A 176 2.27 6.73 3.43
N ILE A 177 1.18 6.15 2.90
CA ILE A 177 0.63 6.54 1.59
C ILE A 177 0.22 8.02 1.53
N ASP A 178 -0.14 8.59 2.69
CA ASP A 178 -0.54 9.99 2.80
C ASP A 178 0.60 10.95 2.41
N ALA A 179 1.86 10.52 2.56
CA ALA A 179 3.03 11.29 2.14
C ALA A 179 3.08 11.53 0.63
N ILE A 180 2.56 10.58 -0.17
CA ILE A 180 2.56 10.65 -1.64
C ILE A 180 1.23 11.17 -2.17
N ARG A 181 0.17 11.17 -1.35
CA ARG A 181 -1.14 11.67 -1.76
C ARG A 181 -1.08 13.09 -2.29
N GLN A 182 -0.28 13.96 -1.65
CA GLN A 182 -0.08 15.34 -2.11
C GLN A 182 0.63 15.38 -3.46
N GLU A 183 1.62 14.51 -3.67
CA GLU A 183 2.39 14.43 -4.90
C GLU A 183 1.57 13.87 -6.07
N ILE A 184 0.75 12.84 -5.82
CA ILE A 184 -0.25 12.34 -6.78
C ILE A 184 -1.29 13.42 -7.12
N SER A 185 -1.74 14.19 -6.13
CA SER A 185 -2.70 15.28 -6.34
C SER A 185 -2.10 16.41 -7.18
N ASN A 186 -0.84 16.78 -6.92
CA ASN A 186 -0.10 17.80 -7.67
C ASN A 186 0.16 17.36 -9.12
N LEU A 187 0.45 16.07 -9.35
CA LEU A 187 0.60 15.50 -10.69
C LEU A 187 -0.72 15.48 -11.48
N ALA A 188 -1.86 15.56 -10.80
CA ALA A 188 -3.17 15.38 -11.42
C ALA A 188 -3.89 16.67 -11.84
N ASN A 189 -3.50 17.87 -11.37
CA ASN A 189 -4.07 19.18 -11.76
C ASN A 189 -5.59 19.18 -12.11
N MET A 190 -6.41 18.54 -11.27
CA MET A 190 -7.85 18.37 -11.53
C MET A 190 -8.67 18.66 -10.25
N PRO A 191 -9.95 19.09 -10.36
CA PRO A 191 -10.82 19.52 -9.24
C PRO A 191 -11.01 18.43 -8.15
N LYS A 192 -11.85 18.57 -7.11
CA LYS A 192 -12.15 17.43 -6.19
C LYS A 192 -13.28 16.56 -6.77
N ILE A 193 -13.39 15.27 -6.45
CA ILE A 193 -14.59 14.46 -6.79
C ILE A 193 -15.30 14.16 -5.48
N GLU A 194 -16.55 14.56 -5.37
CA GLU A 194 -17.41 14.10 -4.29
C GLU A 194 -17.81 12.66 -4.58
N VAL A 195 -17.30 11.73 -3.78
CA VAL A 195 -17.76 10.34 -3.82
C VAL A 195 -18.93 10.23 -2.87
N PRO A 196 -20.09 9.73 -3.33
CA PRO A 196 -21.23 9.48 -2.44
C PRO A 196 -20.82 8.52 -1.33
N ASP A 197 -21.22 8.79 -0.09
CA ASP A 197 -21.12 7.83 1.01
C ASP A 197 -22.03 6.64 0.68
N LEU A 198 -21.47 5.56 0.13
CA LEU A 198 -22.23 4.40 -0.28
C LEU A 198 -22.42 3.46 0.92
N LYS A 199 -23.65 3.40 1.46
CA LYS A 199 -24.10 2.28 2.31
C LYS A 199 -24.55 1.11 1.43
N GLU A 200 -24.28 -0.13 1.85
CA GLU A 200 -24.50 -1.38 1.11
C GLU A 200 -25.91 -1.57 0.52
N GLU A 201 -26.93 -0.86 1.03
CA GLU A 201 -28.32 -0.95 0.55
C GLU A 201 -28.67 0.12 -0.53
N GLU A 202 -27.86 1.17 -0.69
CA GLU A 202 -28.11 2.28 -1.64
C GLU A 202 -27.51 2.06 -3.04
N GLU A 203 -26.62 1.07 -3.18
CA GLU A 203 -25.93 0.69 -4.41
C GLU A 203 -26.88 0.28 -5.56
N LYS A 204 -28.14 -0.04 -5.26
CA LYS A 204 -29.15 -0.38 -6.30
C LYS A 204 -30.15 0.74 -6.60
N SER A 205 -30.38 1.66 -5.66
CA SER A 205 -31.44 2.68 -5.77
C SER A 205 -30.92 4.01 -6.32
N TRP A 206 -29.74 4.45 -5.87
CA TRP A 206 -29.13 5.71 -6.31
C TRP A 206 -28.79 5.71 -7.80
N TRP A 207 -28.29 4.58 -8.30
CA TRP A 207 -27.90 4.39 -9.70
C TRP A 207 -29.08 4.49 -10.68
N LYS A 208 -30.30 4.15 -10.27
CA LYS A 208 -31.49 4.24 -11.13
C LYS A 208 -32.01 5.68 -11.21
N ALA A 209 -31.86 6.45 -10.13
CA ALA A 209 -32.36 7.82 -10.03
C ALA A 209 -31.44 8.86 -10.69
N ASN A 210 -30.12 8.65 -10.69
CA ASN A 210 -29.14 9.68 -11.10
C ASN A 210 -28.45 9.42 -12.44
N ARG A 211 -28.79 8.32 -13.12
CA ARG A 211 -28.21 7.91 -14.41
C ARG A 211 -28.32 8.98 -15.49
N GLU A 212 -29.48 9.63 -15.63
CA GLU A 212 -29.69 10.60 -16.70
C GLU A 212 -29.06 11.97 -16.43
N THR A 213 -28.85 12.31 -15.16
CA THR A 213 -28.25 13.58 -14.74
C THR A 213 -26.74 13.60 -14.92
N LEU A 214 -26.09 12.45 -14.68
CA LEU A 214 -24.63 12.29 -14.81
C LEU A 214 -24.18 12.12 -16.27
N LEU A 215 -25.03 11.57 -17.14
CA LEU A 215 -24.74 11.40 -18.57
C LEU A 215 -24.77 12.70 -19.39
N LYS A 216 -25.25 13.81 -18.81
CA LYS A 216 -25.41 15.11 -19.50
C LYS A 216 -24.24 16.08 -19.30
N GLN A 217 -23.22 15.73 -18.52
CA GLN A 217 -22.04 16.59 -18.38
C GLN A 217 -21.01 16.24 -19.45
N HIS A 218 -20.92 17.07 -20.49
CA HIS A 218 -19.82 17.02 -21.44
C HIS A 218 -18.52 17.44 -20.75
N PHE A 219 -17.54 16.55 -20.75
CA PHE A 219 -16.17 16.86 -20.36
C PHE A 219 -15.39 17.28 -21.62
N ILE A 220 -14.87 18.51 -21.59
CA ILE A 220 -13.86 19.05 -22.51
C ILE A 220 -12.51 18.44 -22.18
#